data_AF-A0AAV0LC47-F1
#
_entry.id   AF-A0AAV0LC47-F1
#
_cell.length_a   1.000
_cell.length_b   1.000
_cell.length_c   1.000
_cell.angle_alpha   90.00
_cell.angle_beta   90.00
_cell.angle_gamma   90.00
#
_symmetry.space_group_name_H-M   'P 1'
#
loop_
_entity.id
_entity.type
_entity.pdbx_description
1 polymer ?
#
loop_
_entity_poly.entity_id
_entity_poly.type
_entity_poly.pdbx_seq_one_letter_code
_entity_poly.pdbx_strand_id
1 'polypeptide(L)' 'MRIDYHYFGDSISFDTTYRTNKEYRPLALFVGFNNHHQLTVFAAALLYDETTATFEWLFDQFLKCMGGVRPLSMFTDQ' A
#
# COMPACT_ATOMS: atom_id res chain seq x y z
N MET A 1 4.63 9.15 6.28
CA MET A 1 3.58 8.51 5.46
C MET A 1 2.92 9.48 4.50
N ARG A 2 2.00 10.38 4.92
CA ARG A 2 1.31 11.28 3.96
C ARG A 2 2.22 12.34 3.32
N ILE A 3 3.16 12.92 4.08
CA ILE A 3 4.14 13.87 3.55
C ILE A 3 5.08 13.16 2.57
N ASP A 4 5.60 11.99 2.93
CA ASP A 4 6.47 11.21 2.04
C ASP A 4 5.73 10.79 0.77
N TYR A 5 4.46 10.39 0.89
CA TYR A 5 3.62 10.07 -0.26
C TYR A 5 3.38 11.30 -1.15
N HIS A 6 3.28 12.49 -0.58
CA HIS A 6 3.13 13.72 -1.38
C HIS A 6 4.36 14.00 -2.26
N TYR A 7 5.56 13.65 -1.80
CA TYR A 7 6.80 13.88 -2.56
C TYR A 7 7.23 12.69 -3.42
N PHE A 8 6.90 11.47 -3.01
CA PHE A 8 7.44 10.23 -3.59
C PHE A 8 6.35 9.22 -4.01
N GLY A 9 5.07 9.60 -3.93
CA GLY A 9 3.92 8.72 -4.19
C GLY A 9 3.52 8.59 -5.66
N ASP A 10 4.29 9.15 -6.59
CA ASP A 10 4.03 9.04 -8.02
C ASP A 10 4.08 7.59 -8.51
N SER A 11 5.05 6.82 -8.01
CA SER A 11 5.21 5.40 -8.30
C SER A 11 5.24 4.61 -7.01
N ILE A 12 4.26 3.73 -6.84
CA ILE A 12 4.17 2.86 -5.66
C ILE A 12 4.11 1.40 -6.06
N SER A 13 4.62 0.54 -5.18
CA SER A 13 4.43 -0.90 -5.24
C SER A 13 3.47 -1.33 -4.14
N PHE A 14 2.59 -2.24 -4.49
CA PHE A 14 1.63 -2.88 -3.61
C PHE A 14 1.90 -4.37 -3.59
N ASP A 15 2.04 -4.93 -2.39
CA ASP A 15 2.25 -6.35 -2.17
C ASP A 15 1.48 -6.82 -0.94
N THR A 16 1.02 -8.07 -0.98
CA THR A 16 0.38 -8.75 0.15
C THR A 16 1.24 -9.93 0.59
N THR A 17 1.69 -9.88 1.84
CA THR A 17 2.43 -10.99 2.44
C THR A 17 1.52 -11.82 3.34
N TYR A 18 1.37 -13.09 3.01
CA TYR A 18 0.60 -14.06 3.81
C TYR A 18 1.44 -14.59 4.98
N ARG A 19 0.78 -15.02 6.08
CA ARG A 19 1.40 -15.63 7.28
C ARG A 19 2.27 -14.70 8.14
N THR A 20 2.00 -13.40 8.17
CA THR A 20 2.73 -12.45 9.02
C THR A 20 2.29 -12.49 10.49
N ASN A 21 1.17 -13.14 10.83
CA ASN A 21 0.68 -13.28 12.20
C ASN A 21 0.17 -14.71 12.52
N LYS A 22 -0.11 -14.97 13.81
CA LYS A 22 -0.62 -16.26 14.31
C LYS A 22 -1.95 -16.69 13.67
N GLU A 23 -2.71 -15.72 13.19
CA GLU A 23 -4.01 -15.88 12.55
C GLU A 23 -3.92 -16.05 11.02
N TYR A 24 -2.69 -16.15 10.48
CA TYR A 24 -2.40 -16.29 9.06
C TYR A 24 -3.09 -15.23 8.19
N ARG A 25 -3.19 -14.00 8.68
CA ARG A 25 -3.84 -12.91 7.93
C ARG A 25 -2.88 -12.27 6.92
N PRO A 26 -3.38 -11.83 5.75
CA PRO A 26 -2.59 -11.04 4.81
C PRO A 26 -2.21 -9.68 5.40
N LEU A 27 -0.96 -9.29 5.24
CA LEU A 27 -0.50 -7.93 5.47
C LEU A 27 -0.23 -7.26 4.13
N ALA A 28 -1.05 -6.26 3.81
CA ALA A 28 -0.90 -5.43 2.64
C ALA A 28 0.04 -4.26 2.92
N LEU A 29 1.02 -4.04 2.03
CA LEU A 29 2.01 -2.98 2.13
C LEU A 29 1.97 -2.09 0.90
N PHE A 30 1.96 -0.78 1.12
CA PHE A 30 2.14 0.24 0.09
C PHE A 30 3.51 0.86 0.28
N VAL A 31 4.40 0.63 -0.69
CA VAL A 31 5.79 1.08 -0.62
C VAL A 31 6.17 1.88 -1.86
N GLY A 32 7.23 2.67 -1.76
CA GLY A 32 7.88 3.29 -2.91
C GLY A 32 9.32 3.61 -2.59
N PHE A 33 9.92 4.49 -3.39
CA PHE A 33 11.32 4.88 -3.24
C PHE A 33 11.43 6.38 -3.06
N ASN A 34 12.31 6.81 -2.15
CA ASN A 34 12.71 8.22 -2.08
C ASN A 34 13.82 8.52 -3.10
N ASN A 35 14.23 9.79 -3.17
CA ASN A 35 15.31 10.26 -4.07
C ASN A 35 16.69 9.64 -3.79
N HIS A 36 16.84 8.89 -2.70
CA HIS A 36 18.05 8.14 -2.35
C HIS A 36 17.92 6.64 -2.65
N HIS A 37 16.89 6.25 -3.41
CA HIS A 37 16.56 4.86 -3.73
C HIS A 37 16.29 3.98 -2.50
N GLN A 38 15.92 4.60 -1.38
CA GLN A 38 15.57 3.87 -0.17
C GLN A 38 14.08 3.55 -0.16
N LEU A 39 13.76 2.34 0.27
CA LEU A 39 12.39 1.89 0.42
C LEU A 39 11.68 2.72 1.48
N THR A 40 10.51 3.25 1.12
CA THR A 40 9.66 4.08 1.99
C THR A 40 8.29 3.44 2.06
N VAL A 41 7.82 3.14 3.28
CA VAL A 41 6.48 2.60 3.51
C VAL A 41 5.49 3.76 3.62
N PHE A 42 4.52 3.80 2.70
CA PHE A 42 3.46 4.80 2.70
C PHE A 42 2.26 4.38 3.56
N ALA A 43 1.90 3.11 3.52
CA ALA A 43 0.82 2.55 4.33
C ALA A 43 0.99 1.03 4.53
N ALA A 44 0.36 0.52 5.58
CA ALA A 44 0.23 -0.91 5.84
C ALA A 44 -1.18 -1.19 6.35
N ALA A 45 -1.76 -2.33 5.94
CA ALA A 45 -3.08 -2.75 6.38
C ALA A 45 -3.12 -4.26 6.61
N LEU A 46 -3.69 -4.67 7.75
CA LEU A 46 -3.96 -6.07 8.02
C LEU A 46 -5.34 -6.42 7.46
N LEU A 47 -5.40 -7.39 6.56
CA LEU A 47 -6.63 -7.79 5.88
C LEU A 47 -7.21 -9.06 6.51
N TYR A 48 -8.51 -9.27 6.34
CA TYR A 48 -9.13 -10.53 6.74
C TYR A 48 -8.90 -11.63 5.69
N ASP A 49 -9.05 -11.27 4.42
CA ASP A 49 -8.89 -12.11 3.23
C ASP A 49 -8.34 -11.30 2.05
N GLU A 50 -8.03 -11.99 0.95
CA GLU A 50 -7.54 -11.41 -0.31
C GLU A 50 -8.65 -11.43 -1.37
N THR A 51 -9.87 -11.04 -1.00
CA THR A 51 -10.97 -10.91 -1.96
C THR A 51 -10.93 -9.56 -2.68
N THR A 52 -11.49 -9.48 -3.88
CA THR A 52 -11.61 -8.23 -4.64
C THR A 52 -12.30 -7.12 -3.83
N ALA A 53 -13.36 -7.46 -3.09
CA ALA A 53 -14.09 -6.49 -2.27
C ALA A 53 -13.21 -5.91 -1.13
N THR A 54 -12.36 -6.75 -0.51
CA THR A 54 -11.40 -6.29 0.50
C THR A 54 -10.36 -5.35 -0.10
N PHE A 55 -9.87 -5.63 -1.31
CA PHE A 55 -8.92 -4.75 -2.00
C PHE A 55 -9.54 -3.44 -2.48
N GLU A 56 -10.75 -3.46 -3.03
CA GLU A 56 -11.48 -2.24 -3.39
C GLU A 56 -11.64 -1.31 -2.19
N TRP A 57 -12.06 -1.87 -1.05
CA TRP A 57 -12.15 -1.13 0.21
C TRP A 57 -10.78 -0.60 0.64
N LEU A 58 -9.74 -1.43 0.59
CA LEU A 58 -8.39 -1.05 0.98
C LEU A 58 -7.86 0.13 0.15
N PHE A 59 -7.99 0.08 -1.18
CA PHE A 59 -7.51 1.13 -2.06
C PHE A 59 -8.30 2.44 -1.89
N ASP A 60 -9.61 2.36 -1.64
CA ASP A 60 -10.42 3.53 -1.29
C ASP A 60 -9.96 4.16 0.03
N GLN A 61 -9.70 3.34 1.06
CA GLN A 61 -9.17 3.84 2.34
C GLN A 61 -7.77 4.44 2.19
N PHE A 62 -6.88 3.78 1.43
CA PHE A 62 -5.55 4.30 1.13
C PHE A 62 -5.64 5.68 0.48
N LEU A 63 -6.47 5.83 -0.55
CA LEU A 63 -6.66 7.11 -1.25
C LEU A 63 -7.19 8.20 -0.32
N LYS A 64 -8.17 7.88 0.54
CA LYS A 64 -8.69 8.81 1.55
C LYS A 64 -7.61 9.26 2.53
N CYS A 65 -6.81 8.32 3.05
CA CYS A 65 -5.69 8.60 3.95
C CYS A 65 -4.60 9.46 3.30
N MET A 66 -4.37 9.30 2.00
CA MET A 66 -3.40 10.08 1.22
C MET A 66 -3.94 11.44 0.74
N GLY A 67 -5.16 11.82 1.15
CA GLY A 67 -5.74 13.11 0.80
C GLY A 67 -6.33 13.17 -0.61
N GLY A 68 -6.73 12.03 -1.17
CA GLY A 68 -7.37 11.94 -2.48
C GLY A 68 -6.40 11.98 -3.66
N VAL A 69 -5.09 12.05 -3.41
CA VAL A 69 -4.06 12.01 -4.45
C VAL A 69 -3.81 10.56 -4.85
N ARG A 70 -3.98 10.26 -6.14
CA ARG A 70 -3.74 8.93 -6.70
C ARG A 70 -2.29 8.84 -7.19
N PRO A 71 -1.65 7.66 -7.09
CA PRO A 71 -0.34 7.45 -7.71
C PRO A 71 -0.48 7.49 -9.24
N LEU A 72 0.58 7.85 -9.94
CA LEU A 72 0.63 7.79 -11.42
C LEU A 72 0.75 6.34 -11.90
N SER A 73 1.55 5.53 -11.21
CA SER A 73 1.73 4.12 -11.50
C SER A 73 1.73 3.29 -10.22
N MET A 74 1.07 2.13 -10.28
CA MET A 74 1.09 1.13 -9.24
C MET A 74 1.64 -0.18 -9.81
N PHE A 75 2.63 -0.75 -9.13
CA PHE A 75 3.16 -2.07 -9.43
C PHE A 75 2.64 -3.08 -8.41
N THR A 76 2.30 -4.27 -8.85
CA THR A 76 1.90 -5.37 -7.99
C THR A 76 2.35 -6.68 -8.64
N ASP A 77 2.57 -7.70 -7.82
CA ASP A 77 2.94 -9.05 -8.22
C ASP A 77 1.74 -10.01 -8.34
N GLN A 78 0.54 -9.55 -7.94
CA GLN A 78 -0.74 -10.23 -8.18
C GLN A 78 -1.32 -9.96 -9.57
#